data_AF-A0A7J6ICW3-F1
#
_entry.id   AF-A0A7J6ICW3-F1
#
_cell.length_a   1.000
_cell.length_b   1.000
_cell.length_c   1.000
_cell.angle_alpha   90.00
_cell.angle_beta   90.00
_cell.angle_gamma   90.00
#
_symmetry.space_group_name_H-M   'P 1'
#
loop_
_entity.id
_entity.type
_entity.pdbx_description
1 polymer ?
#
loop_
_entity_poly.entity_id
_entity_poly.type
_entity_poly.pdbx_seq_one_letter_code
_entity_poly.pdbx_strand_id
1 'polypeptide(L)'
;MHDSIVIPACFSSGERPQADDPAAVIRSGQSVFMSVYRTKIAGQCRLITITWCKNLLLRGLSVSIQGVQEEEDEQYQCKVELKPWYFWRKNGDKQFVLDGTIVNVAWDLKAAKFNGETEPQSDYYVAIVCEEEVVLLVGDMKKDAFRKTGCRPSLIDPILVSRKEHLFGKRKFSTRVKFHEKANSHEILIECNNSIIPSYDNTTGMISTGSDPELEVQVDGKQVLHVKHLQWKFRVGKIEKALENLNGPSQHACNILVT
;
A
#
# COMPACT_ATOMS: atom_id res chain seq x y z
N MET A 1 27.79 -6.46 -2.64
CA MET A 1 26.78 -6.71 -3.67
C MET A 1 25.44 -6.39 -3.05
N HIS A 2 24.88 -5.22 -3.37
CA HIS A 2 23.58 -4.77 -2.87
C HIS A 2 22.54 -5.30 -3.85
N ASP A 3 21.80 -6.34 -3.48
CA ASP A 3 20.64 -6.78 -4.26
C ASP A 3 19.52 -5.75 -4.05
N SER A 4 19.45 -4.77 -4.96
CA SER A 4 18.31 -3.88 -5.08
C SER A 4 17.12 -4.71 -5.56
N ILE A 5 16.16 -4.92 -4.65
CA ILE A 5 14.83 -5.38 -5.07
C ILE A 5 14.24 -4.27 -5.95
N VAL A 6 14.23 -4.51 -7.25
CA VAL A 6 13.51 -3.69 -8.24
C VAL A 6 12.03 -3.76 -7.86
N ILE A 7 11.46 -2.62 -7.48
CA ILE A 7 10.00 -2.49 -7.35
C ILE A 7 9.45 -2.65 -8.77
N PRO A 8 8.65 -3.69 -9.06
CA PRO A 8 8.15 -3.88 -10.41
C PRO A 8 7.33 -2.66 -10.82
N ALA A 9 7.63 -2.12 -12.01
CA ALA A 9 6.86 -1.05 -12.61
C ALA A 9 5.39 -1.46 -12.68
N CYS A 10 4.49 -0.54 -12.33
CA CYS A 10 3.08 -0.83 -12.13
C CYS A 10 2.34 -1.31 -13.40
N PHE A 11 2.99 -1.30 -14.56
CA PHE A 11 2.46 -1.79 -15.83
C PHE A 11 3.63 -2.28 -16.70
N SER A 12 4.02 -3.56 -16.55
CA SER A 12 4.83 -4.19 -17.60
C SER A 12 3.89 -4.54 -18.75
N SER A 13 4.17 -3.98 -19.93
CA SER A 13 3.45 -4.25 -21.17
C SER A 13 3.51 -5.75 -21.48
N GLY A 14 2.35 -6.40 -21.42
CA GLY A 14 1.96 -7.52 -22.27
C GLY A 14 3.04 -8.50 -22.69
N GLU A 15 3.50 -9.35 -21.77
CA GLU A 15 3.88 -10.71 -22.14
C GLU A 15 2.96 -11.67 -21.40
N ARG A 16 2.18 -12.42 -22.18
CA ARG A 16 1.32 -13.49 -21.65
C ARG A 16 2.22 -14.44 -20.87
N PRO A 17 1.93 -14.75 -19.59
CA PRO A 17 2.58 -15.87 -18.94
C PRO A 17 2.16 -17.12 -19.71
N GLN A 18 3.11 -17.75 -20.39
CA GLN A 18 2.96 -19.12 -20.82
C GLN A 18 2.72 -19.97 -19.56
N ALA A 19 1.80 -20.93 -19.61
CA ALA A 19 1.31 -21.66 -18.43
C ALA A 19 2.40 -22.41 -17.62
N ASP A 20 3.63 -22.46 -18.14
CA ASP A 20 4.81 -23.07 -17.51
C ASP A 20 5.89 -22.06 -17.08
N ASP A 21 5.60 -20.75 -17.00
CA ASP A 21 6.58 -19.77 -16.49
C ASP A 21 6.67 -19.82 -14.94
N PRO A 22 7.78 -20.30 -14.35
CA PRO A 22 7.96 -20.32 -12.90
C PRO A 22 7.91 -18.91 -12.29
N ALA A 23 8.13 -17.84 -13.08
CA ALA A 23 8.00 -16.45 -12.61
C ALA A 23 6.54 -15.99 -12.44
N ALA A 24 5.56 -16.68 -13.04
CA ALA A 24 4.14 -16.41 -12.82
C ALA A 24 3.66 -16.93 -11.45
N VAL A 25 4.16 -18.11 -11.04
CA VAL A 25 3.90 -18.72 -9.73
C VAL A 25 4.59 -17.94 -8.60
N ILE A 26 5.76 -17.35 -8.87
CA ILE A 26 6.48 -16.50 -7.90
C ILE A 26 5.75 -15.15 -7.69
N ARG A 27 5.04 -14.63 -8.69
CA ARG A 27 4.29 -13.36 -8.63
C ARG A 27 2.97 -13.47 -7.85
N SER A 28 2.31 -14.63 -7.82
CA SER A 28 1.02 -14.81 -7.12
C SER A 28 1.09 -14.79 -5.59
N GLY A 29 2.30 -14.63 -5.01
CA GLY A 29 2.52 -14.53 -3.56
C GLY A 29 3.16 -13.22 -3.11
N GLN A 30 3.31 -12.25 -4.01
CA GLN A 30 3.87 -10.93 -3.69
C GLN A 30 2.74 -9.92 -3.46
N SER A 31 2.90 -9.08 -2.45
CA SER A 31 2.01 -7.95 -2.23
C SER A 31 2.78 -6.79 -1.61
N VAL A 32 2.39 -5.58 -2.01
CA VAL A 32 3.00 -4.33 -1.52
C VAL A 32 1.88 -3.45 -1.02
N PHE A 33 2.06 -2.85 0.14
CA PHE A 33 1.14 -1.89 0.72
C PHE A 33 1.90 -0.63 1.08
N MET A 34 1.40 0.52 0.64
CA MET A 34 2.03 1.81 0.83
C MET A 34 1.05 2.75 1.52
N SER A 35 1.52 3.48 2.52
CA SER A 35 0.80 4.59 3.15
C SER A 35 1.65 5.84 3.09
N VAL A 36 1.10 6.90 2.51
CA VAL A 36 1.77 8.19 2.38
C VAL A 36 1.19 9.16 3.39
N TYR A 37 2.04 9.69 4.26
CA TYR A 37 1.71 10.68 5.27
C TYR A 37 2.32 12.02 4.91
N ARG A 38 1.66 13.09 5.30
CA ARG A 38 2.17 14.46 5.24
C ARG A 38 2.33 15.00 6.64
N THR A 39 3.52 15.46 6.99
CA THR A 39 3.82 16.06 8.29
C THR A 39 4.93 17.10 8.18
N LYS A 40 5.20 17.82 9.27
CA LYS A 40 6.29 18.79 9.33
C LYS A 40 7.57 18.11 9.81
N ILE A 41 8.64 18.22 9.03
CA ILE A 41 9.99 17.75 9.38
C ILE A 41 10.96 18.88 9.04
N ALA A 42 11.87 19.22 9.97
CA ALA A 42 12.89 20.25 9.76
C ALA A 42 12.31 21.57 9.22
N GLY A 43 11.20 22.03 9.81
CA GLY A 43 10.55 23.27 9.37
C GLY A 43 9.66 23.16 8.11
N GLN A 44 9.70 22.05 7.37
CA GLN A 44 9.04 21.91 6.07
C GLN A 44 7.96 20.83 6.05
N CYS A 45 6.93 21.03 5.22
CA CYS A 45 5.88 20.05 5.01
C CYS A 45 6.36 18.99 3.99
N ARG A 46 6.54 17.74 4.44
CA ARG A 46 7.12 16.65 3.64
C ARG A 46 6.20 15.44 3.59
N LEU A 47 6.35 14.67 2.52
CA LEU A 47 5.72 13.36 2.38
C LEU A 47 6.63 12.27 2.94
N ILE A 48 6.04 11.39 3.73
CA ILE A 48 6.65 10.18 4.26
C ILE A 48 5.89 9.00 3.69
N THR A 49 6.58 8.07 3.04
CA THR A 49 5.98 6.83 2.54
C THR A 49 6.42 5.66 3.39
N ILE A 50 5.45 4.98 3.99
CA ILE A 50 5.63 3.70 4.68
C ILE A 50 5.22 2.59 3.72
N THR A 51 6.17 1.73 3.36
CA THR A 51 5.96 0.62 2.44
C THR A 51 6.15 -0.71 3.17
N TRP A 52 5.09 -1.51 3.21
CA TRP A 52 5.12 -2.91 3.59
C TRP A 52 5.22 -3.77 2.34
N CYS A 53 6.11 -4.76 2.35
CA CYS A 53 6.16 -5.77 1.31
C CYS A 53 6.04 -7.16 1.92
N LYS A 54 5.41 -8.06 1.18
CA LYS A 54 5.28 -9.47 1.50
C LYS A 54 5.61 -10.25 0.24
N ASN A 55 6.53 -11.20 0.36
CA ASN A 55 6.82 -12.25 -0.62
C ASN A 55 6.60 -13.61 0.05
N LEU A 56 6.64 -14.70 -0.71
CA LEU A 56 6.41 -16.07 -0.22
C LEU A 56 7.18 -16.42 1.07
N LEU A 57 8.39 -15.89 1.21
CA LEU A 57 9.28 -16.19 2.33
C LEU A 57 9.55 -14.98 3.23
N LEU A 58 9.21 -13.76 2.83
CA LEU A 58 9.74 -12.53 3.44
C LEU A 58 8.67 -11.50 3.68
N ARG A 59 8.88 -10.69 4.73
CA ARG A 59 8.18 -9.42 4.92
C ARG A 59 9.20 -8.31 4.98
N GLY A 60 8.81 -7.10 4.65
CA GLY A 60 9.72 -5.95 4.71
C GLY A 60 8.98 -4.68 5.02
N LEU A 61 9.74 -3.74 5.57
CA LEU A 61 9.33 -2.37 5.85
C LEU A 61 10.31 -1.43 5.11
N SER A 62 9.79 -0.38 4.50
CA SER A 62 10.62 0.72 4.02
C SER A 62 9.96 2.02 4.41
N VAL A 63 10.78 2.99 4.79
CA VAL A 63 10.38 4.35 5.11
C VAL A 63 11.14 5.25 4.17
N SER A 64 10.46 6.00 3.32
CA SER A 64 11.09 7.06 2.50
C SER A 64 10.52 8.42 2.86
N ILE A 65 11.36 9.44 2.78
CA ILE A 65 10.97 10.83 3.01
C ILE A 65 11.34 11.64 1.78
N GLN A 66 10.41 12.46 1.31
CA GLN A 66 10.63 13.35 0.18
C GLN A 66 11.66 14.43 0.53
N GLY A 67 12.76 14.48 -0.23
CA GLY A 67 13.78 15.53 -0.17
C GLY A 67 13.35 16.81 -0.89
N VAL A 68 14.12 17.88 -0.70
CA VAL A 68 13.82 19.23 -1.22
C VAL A 68 14.51 19.51 -2.56
N GLN A 69 15.57 18.75 -2.90
CA GLN A 69 16.37 19.05 -4.08
C GLN A 69 15.71 18.49 -5.34
N GLU A 70 15.47 19.39 -6.30
CA GLU A 70 14.98 19.14 -7.66
C GLU A 70 16.03 18.48 -8.58
N GLU A 71 17.00 17.76 -8.00
CA GLU A 71 17.87 16.87 -8.76
C GLU A 71 17.27 15.46 -8.68
N GLU A 72 16.92 14.91 -9.84
CA GLU A 72 15.91 13.86 -10.09
C GLU A 72 16.00 12.53 -9.30
N ASP A 73 16.93 12.33 -8.36
CA ASP A 73 17.19 11.01 -7.76
C ASP A 73 17.39 10.94 -6.23
N GLU A 74 17.44 12.04 -5.47
CA GLU A 74 17.74 11.97 -4.02
C GLU A 74 16.50 11.87 -3.12
N GLN A 75 15.77 10.75 -3.20
CA GLN A 75 14.84 10.35 -2.14
C GLN A 75 15.61 9.81 -0.93
N TYR A 76 15.42 10.42 0.25
CA TYR A 76 15.99 9.91 1.49
C TYR A 76 15.23 8.66 1.94
N GLN A 77 15.78 7.48 1.63
CA GLN A 77 15.15 6.20 1.92
C GLN A 77 15.84 5.44 3.07
N CYS A 78 15.08 5.19 4.12
CA CYS A 78 15.40 4.26 5.19
C CYS A 78 14.68 2.92 4.96
N LYS A 79 15.35 1.97 4.31
CA LYS A 79 14.83 0.60 4.13
C LYS A 79 15.15 -0.32 5.31
N VAL A 80 14.14 -1.04 5.81
CA VAL A 80 14.22 -2.00 6.93
C VAL A 80 13.66 -3.37 6.50
N GLU A 81 14.52 -4.30 6.10
CA GLU A 81 14.08 -5.63 5.65
C GLU A 81 13.96 -6.65 6.80
N LEU A 82 12.82 -7.36 6.88
CA LEU A 82 12.58 -8.43 7.86
C LEU A 82 12.86 -9.79 7.23
N LYS A 83 14.06 -10.30 7.44
CA LYS A 83 14.40 -11.67 7.05
C LYS A 83 13.92 -12.65 8.13
N PRO A 84 13.41 -13.86 7.78
CA PRO A 84 12.74 -14.79 8.70
C PRO A 84 13.73 -15.41 9.67
N TRP A 85 14.99 -15.49 9.25
CA TRP A 85 16.12 -16.06 9.96
C TRP A 85 16.88 -15.04 10.84
N TYR A 86 16.61 -13.73 10.69
CA TYR A 86 17.29 -12.66 11.44
C TYR A 86 16.34 -12.01 12.44
N PHE A 87 16.10 -12.68 13.56
CA PHE A 87 15.26 -12.20 14.66
C PHE A 87 15.64 -10.81 15.18
N TRP A 88 16.91 -10.40 15.00
CA TRP A 88 17.48 -9.13 15.46
C TRP A 88 17.00 -7.88 14.72
N ARG A 89 16.45 -8.00 13.49
CA ARG A 89 15.98 -6.81 12.72
C ARG A 89 14.50 -6.48 12.93
N LYS A 90 13.79 -7.28 13.73
CA LYS A 90 12.36 -7.04 14.02
C LYS A 90 12.13 -5.82 14.89
N ASN A 91 13.13 -5.33 15.61
CA ASN A 91 13.08 -4.02 16.24
C ASN A 91 14.42 -3.32 16.08
N GLY A 92 14.44 -2.00 16.27
CA GLY A 92 15.66 -1.22 16.15
C GLY A 92 15.38 0.23 15.87
N ASP A 93 16.45 0.95 15.56
CA ASP A 93 16.40 2.32 15.11
C ASP A 93 17.46 2.54 14.02
N LYS A 94 17.21 3.52 13.16
CA LYS A 94 18.10 3.92 12.08
C LYS A 94 18.01 5.42 11.88
N GLN A 95 19.16 6.07 11.96
CA GLN A 95 19.30 7.49 11.73
C GLN A 95 19.80 7.78 10.32
N PHE A 96 19.37 8.90 9.77
CA PHE A 96 19.90 9.49 8.55
C PHE A 96 19.78 11.01 8.63
N VAL A 97 20.58 11.71 7.82
CA VAL A 97 20.53 13.17 7.72
C VAL A 97 19.62 13.54 6.55
N LEU A 98 18.69 14.44 6.79
CA LEU A 98 17.73 14.96 5.83
C LEU A 98 17.85 16.49 5.85
N ASP A 99 18.43 17.07 4.78
CA ASP A 99 18.69 18.50 4.66
C ASP A 99 19.42 19.11 5.87
N GLY A 100 20.42 18.40 6.40
CA GLY A 100 21.20 18.83 7.57
C GLY A 100 20.56 18.52 8.93
N THR A 101 19.30 18.06 8.96
CA THR A 101 18.62 17.65 10.19
C THR A 101 18.68 16.13 10.38
N ILE A 102 18.97 15.69 11.60
CA ILE A 102 18.97 14.27 11.95
C ILE A 102 17.52 13.79 12.07
N VAL A 103 17.19 12.75 11.31
CA VAL A 103 15.92 12.02 11.40
C VAL A 103 16.20 10.61 11.86
N ASN A 104 15.47 10.16 12.88
CA ASN A 104 15.57 8.80 13.39
C ASN A 104 14.27 8.03 13.12
N VAL A 105 14.39 6.83 12.59
CA VAL A 105 13.28 5.90 12.42
C VAL A 105 13.47 4.78 13.44
N ALA A 106 12.55 4.65 14.39
CA ALA A 106 12.53 3.56 15.37
C ALA A 106 11.35 2.63 15.09
N TRP A 107 11.53 1.33 15.24
CA TRP A 107 10.48 0.35 15.01
C TRP A 107 10.54 -0.81 16.00
N ASP A 108 9.38 -1.38 16.31
CA ASP A 108 9.26 -2.70 16.94
C ASP A 108 8.13 -3.49 16.28
N LEU A 109 8.52 -4.60 15.66
CA LEU A 109 7.69 -5.54 14.92
C LEU A 109 7.84 -6.96 15.50
N LYS A 110 8.39 -7.11 16.71
CA LYS A 110 8.65 -8.44 17.31
C LYS A 110 7.37 -9.23 17.52
N ALA A 111 6.32 -8.55 17.97
CA ALA A 111 5.01 -9.12 18.27
C ALA A 111 3.97 -8.90 17.16
N ALA A 112 4.37 -8.26 16.05
CA ALA A 112 3.47 -7.80 15.00
C ALA A 112 2.59 -8.93 14.43
N LYS A 113 1.27 -8.74 14.46
CA LYS A 113 0.29 -9.69 13.93
C LYS A 113 -0.15 -9.30 12.54
N PHE A 114 0.13 -10.14 11.54
CA PHE A 114 -0.20 -9.86 10.13
C PHE A 114 -1.50 -10.52 9.66
N ASN A 115 -1.95 -11.61 10.28
CA ASN A 115 -3.20 -12.32 9.93
C ASN A 115 -3.39 -12.59 8.41
N GLY A 116 -2.30 -12.89 7.71
CA GLY A 116 -2.31 -13.15 6.27
C GLY A 116 -2.12 -11.90 5.39
N GLU A 117 -2.27 -10.70 5.93
CA GLU A 117 -2.15 -9.41 5.21
C GLU A 117 -0.70 -8.98 5.01
N THR A 118 -0.49 -7.97 4.16
CA THR A 118 0.83 -7.37 3.86
C THR A 118 1.32 -6.52 5.03
N GLU A 119 0.49 -5.60 5.50
CA GLU A 119 0.75 -4.76 6.68
C GLU A 119 0.37 -5.48 7.97
N PRO A 120 1.01 -5.16 9.12
CA PRO A 120 0.57 -5.67 10.41
C PRO A 120 -0.71 -4.99 10.90
N GLN A 121 -1.57 -5.76 11.53
CA GLN A 121 -2.86 -5.32 12.08
C GLN A 121 -2.76 -4.87 13.54
N SER A 122 -1.84 -5.43 14.32
CA SER A 122 -1.66 -5.08 15.75
C SER A 122 -0.26 -5.45 16.27
N ASP A 123 0.01 -5.03 17.50
CA ASP A 123 1.21 -5.32 18.29
C ASP A 123 2.51 -4.85 17.64
N TYR A 124 2.51 -3.63 17.11
CA TYR A 124 3.69 -3.03 16.50
C TYR A 124 3.74 -1.50 16.62
N TYR A 125 4.92 -0.94 16.36
CA TYR A 125 5.05 0.47 16.01
C TYR A 125 6.16 0.76 15.00
N VAL A 126 5.99 1.84 14.26
CA VAL A 126 7.02 2.55 13.48
C VAL A 126 6.91 4.03 13.85
N ALA A 127 7.97 4.59 14.40
CA ALA A 127 8.06 5.96 14.86
C ALA A 127 9.14 6.71 14.08
N ILE A 128 8.81 7.90 13.61
CA ILE A 128 9.76 8.82 12.99
C ILE A 128 9.94 9.99 13.94
N VAL A 129 11.20 10.28 14.26
CA VAL A 129 11.60 11.29 15.22
C VAL A 129 12.48 12.32 14.54
N CYS A 130 12.17 13.58 14.79
CA CYS A 130 12.93 14.72 14.32
C CYS A 130 12.86 15.80 15.41
N GLU A 131 13.98 16.46 15.73
CA GLU A 131 14.01 17.58 16.70
C GLU A 131 13.35 17.26 18.06
N GLU A 132 13.63 16.07 18.61
CA GLU A 132 13.07 15.56 19.88
C GLU A 132 11.54 15.38 19.90
N GLU A 133 10.89 15.42 18.73
CA GLU A 133 9.48 15.15 18.54
C GLU A 133 9.25 13.88 17.71
N VAL A 134 8.25 13.09 18.09
CA VAL A 134 7.70 12.02 17.24
C VAL A 134 6.75 12.67 16.23
N VAL A 135 7.20 12.81 14.99
CA VAL A 135 6.48 13.48 13.88
C VAL A 135 5.53 12.54 13.12
N LEU A 136 5.75 11.23 13.22
CA LEU A 136 4.84 10.21 12.72
C LEU A 136 4.94 8.97 13.61
N LEU A 137 3.78 8.42 13.97
CA LEU A 137 3.67 7.15 14.70
C LEU A 137 2.61 6.26 14.04
N VAL A 138 3.03 5.12 13.52
CA VAL A 138 2.17 4.10 12.92
C VAL A 138 2.18 2.87 13.81
N GLY A 139 1.00 2.29 14.07
CA GLY A 139 0.83 1.13 14.94
C GLY A 139 0.11 1.46 16.26
N ASP A 140 -0.18 0.41 17.04
CA ASP A 140 -0.97 0.46 18.26
C ASP A 140 -0.12 0.52 19.54
N MET A 141 1.16 0.15 19.47
CA MET A 141 2.11 0.19 20.60
C MET A 141 2.63 1.61 20.91
N LYS A 142 1.72 2.58 21.07
CA LYS A 142 2.10 3.99 21.24
C LYS A 142 2.94 4.25 22.48
N LYS A 143 2.58 3.64 23.62
CA LYS A 143 3.29 3.80 24.90
C LYS A 143 4.74 3.33 24.79
N ASP A 144 4.96 2.21 24.11
CA ASP A 144 6.29 1.63 23.90
C ASP A 144 7.14 2.49 22.96
N ALA A 145 6.53 3.05 21.91
CA ALA A 145 7.21 3.97 21.00
C ALA A 145 7.73 5.23 21.73
N PHE A 146 6.88 5.89 22.54
CA PHE A 146 7.29 7.07 23.31
C PHE A 146 8.31 6.72 24.39
N ARG A 147 8.18 5.56 25.05
CA ARG A 147 9.17 5.10 26.03
C ARG A 147 10.52 4.80 25.39
N LYS A 148 10.54 4.21 24.20
CA LYS A 148 11.77 3.86 23.47
C LYS A 148 12.49 5.10 22.92
N THR A 149 11.73 6.04 22.38
CA THR A 149 12.29 7.26 21.78
C THR A 149 12.62 8.34 22.81
N GLY A 150 11.95 8.35 23.97
CA GLY A 150 12.06 9.41 24.97
C GLY A 150 11.53 10.77 24.48
N CYS A 151 10.90 10.80 23.31
CA CYS A 151 10.46 12.03 22.63
C CYS A 151 8.99 12.28 22.90
N ARG A 152 8.57 13.54 22.85
CA ARG A 152 7.16 13.92 22.95
C ARG A 152 6.45 13.78 21.59
N PRO A 153 5.12 13.69 21.53
CA PRO A 153 4.39 13.86 20.28
C PRO A 153 4.65 15.24 19.67
N SER A 154 4.69 15.33 18.35
CA SER A 154 4.69 16.63 17.66
C SER A 154 3.40 17.38 17.93
N LEU A 155 3.46 18.71 17.87
CA LEU A 155 2.28 19.58 17.97
C LEU A 155 1.41 19.54 16.71
N ILE A 156 1.96 19.05 15.60
CA ILE A 156 1.27 18.91 14.33
C ILE A 156 1.01 17.43 14.09
N ASP A 157 -0.27 17.07 14.00
CA ASP A 157 -0.65 15.70 13.68
C ASP A 157 -0.34 15.37 12.21
N PRO A 158 0.29 14.21 11.94
CA PRO A 158 0.53 13.74 10.58
C PRO A 158 -0.79 13.40 9.88
N ILE A 159 -0.92 13.80 8.63
CA ILE A 159 -2.12 13.57 7.81
C ILE A 159 -1.85 12.40 6.87
N LEU A 160 -2.64 11.32 6.97
CA LEU A 160 -2.63 10.26 5.95
C LEU A 160 -3.20 10.81 4.64
N VAL A 161 -2.38 10.88 3.60
CA VAL A 161 -2.72 11.44 2.28
C VAL A 161 -3.25 10.37 1.35
N SER A 162 -2.57 9.22 1.29
CA SER A 162 -2.97 8.13 0.42
C SER A 162 -2.56 6.77 0.98
N ARG A 163 -3.29 5.75 0.53
CA ARG A 163 -3.01 4.35 0.80
C ARG A 163 -3.13 3.59 -0.52
N LYS A 164 -2.10 2.85 -0.88
CA LYS A 164 -2.02 2.11 -2.14
C LYS A 164 -1.64 0.67 -1.87
N GLU A 165 -2.39 -0.27 -2.43
CA GLU A 165 -2.08 -1.69 -2.33
C GLU A 165 -1.89 -2.29 -3.72
N HIS A 166 -0.80 -3.04 -3.87
CA HIS A 166 -0.50 -3.82 -5.05
C HIS A 166 -0.76 -5.29 -4.73
N LEU A 167 -1.81 -5.83 -5.33
CA LEU A 167 -2.27 -7.20 -5.15
C LEU A 167 -2.12 -7.98 -6.45
N PHE A 168 -1.19 -8.94 -6.47
CA PHE A 168 -1.07 -9.87 -7.59
C PHE A 168 -2.02 -11.05 -7.39
N GLY A 169 -2.92 -11.30 -8.35
CA GLY A 169 -3.76 -12.51 -8.39
C GLY A 169 -4.93 -12.59 -7.41
N LYS A 170 -5.14 -11.58 -6.53
CA LYS A 170 -6.36 -11.51 -5.70
C LYS A 170 -7.51 -10.90 -6.50
N ARG A 171 -8.65 -11.60 -6.52
CA ARG A 171 -9.90 -11.12 -7.15
C ARG A 171 -10.75 -10.26 -6.21
N LYS A 172 -10.49 -10.32 -4.91
CA LYS A 172 -11.27 -9.65 -3.88
C LYS A 172 -10.35 -8.93 -2.92
N PHE A 173 -10.69 -7.69 -2.61
CA PHE A 173 -9.96 -6.80 -1.73
C PHE A 173 -10.92 -6.24 -0.69
N SER A 174 -10.51 -6.19 0.57
CA SER A 174 -11.25 -5.50 1.63
C SER A 174 -10.32 -4.55 2.36
N THR A 175 -10.79 -3.34 2.63
CA THR A 175 -10.09 -2.38 3.48
C THR A 175 -11.07 -1.68 4.41
N ARG A 176 -10.58 -1.16 5.53
CA ARG A 176 -11.38 -0.36 6.45
C ARG A 176 -10.89 1.08 6.44
N VAL A 177 -11.81 2.01 6.20
CA VAL A 177 -11.53 3.45 6.16
C VAL A 177 -12.42 4.20 7.12
N LYS A 178 -11.91 5.29 7.69
CA LYS A 178 -12.73 6.28 8.39
C LYS A 178 -12.81 7.53 7.52
N PHE A 179 -14.01 7.97 7.17
CA PHE A 179 -14.20 9.19 6.39
C PHE A 179 -13.96 10.47 7.21
N HIS A 180 -14.06 10.37 8.53
CA HIS A 180 -13.77 11.44 9.48
C HIS A 180 -13.19 10.87 10.77
N GLU A 181 -12.34 11.61 11.47
CA GLU A 181 -11.56 11.14 12.63
C GLU A 181 -12.46 10.59 13.77
N LYS A 182 -13.61 11.24 13.98
CA LYS A 182 -14.63 10.84 14.97
C LYS A 182 -15.67 9.84 14.44
N ALA A 183 -15.60 9.45 13.16
CA ALA A 183 -16.55 8.54 12.57
C ALA A 183 -16.17 7.07 12.79
N ASN A 184 -17.17 6.20 12.63
CA ASN A 184 -16.96 4.76 12.61
C ASN A 184 -16.13 4.35 11.38
N SER A 185 -15.40 3.24 11.51
CA SER A 185 -14.73 2.63 10.36
C SER A 185 -15.76 1.95 9.46
N HIS A 186 -15.68 2.23 8.17
CA HIS A 186 -16.45 1.59 7.11
C HIS A 186 -15.59 0.55 6.40
N GLU A 187 -16.16 -0.61 6.10
CA GLU A 187 -15.51 -1.62 5.28
C GLU A 187 -15.79 -1.33 3.81
N ILE A 188 -14.74 -1.23 2.99
CA ILE A 188 -14.82 -1.13 1.53
C ILE A 188 -14.31 -2.44 0.96
N LEU A 189 -15.17 -3.12 0.21
CA LEU A 189 -14.84 -4.31 -0.54
C LEU A 189 -14.75 -3.97 -2.03
N ILE A 190 -13.71 -4.43 -2.71
CA ILE A 190 -13.55 -4.33 -4.16
C ILE A 190 -13.37 -5.74 -4.72
N GLU A 191 -14.21 -6.16 -5.65
CA GLU A 191 -14.18 -7.48 -6.27
C GLU A 191 -14.09 -7.36 -7.79
N CYS A 192 -13.03 -7.93 -8.37
CA CYS A 192 -12.80 -8.03 -9.79
C CYS A 192 -13.10 -9.47 -10.24
N ASN A 193 -14.26 -9.67 -10.86
CA ASN A 193 -14.60 -10.96 -11.45
C ASN A 193 -14.04 -11.02 -12.88
N ASN A 194 -13.06 -11.89 -13.10
CA ASN A 194 -12.60 -12.25 -14.43
C ASN A 194 -12.82 -13.76 -14.57
N SER A 195 -13.92 -14.17 -15.21
CA SER A 195 -14.13 -15.58 -15.52
C SER A 195 -13.20 -15.97 -16.65
N ILE A 196 -11.99 -16.40 -16.30
CA ILE A 196 -11.06 -17.02 -17.26
C ILE A 196 -11.37 -18.52 -17.40
N ILE A 197 -12.33 -19.05 -16.63
CA ILE A 197 -12.67 -20.47 -16.67
C ILE A 197 -13.58 -20.72 -17.88
N PRO A 198 -13.13 -21.50 -18.88
CA PRO A 198 -14.01 -21.90 -19.98
C PRO A 198 -15.17 -22.71 -19.40
N SER A 199 -16.39 -22.20 -19.51
CA SER A 199 -17.58 -22.97 -19.20
C SER A 199 -17.99 -23.74 -20.45
N TYR A 200 -18.04 -25.07 -20.32
CA TYR A 200 -18.60 -25.93 -21.36
C TYR A 200 -20.12 -25.82 -21.31
N ASP A 201 -20.72 -25.24 -22.34
CA ASP A 201 -22.17 -25.19 -22.48
C ASP A 201 -22.67 -26.46 -23.19
N ASN A 202 -23.31 -27.35 -22.42
CA ASN A 202 -23.90 -28.60 -22.93
C ASN A 202 -25.01 -28.37 -23.97
N THR A 203 -25.54 -27.14 -24.08
CA THR A 203 -26.68 -26.80 -24.94
C THR A 203 -26.25 -26.33 -26.33
N THR A 204 -25.11 -25.64 -26.43
CA THR A 204 -24.57 -25.12 -27.70
C THR A 204 -23.32 -25.86 -28.18
N GLY A 205 -22.71 -26.72 -27.35
CA GLY A 205 -21.49 -27.46 -27.70
C GLY A 205 -20.26 -26.57 -27.89
N MET A 206 -20.34 -25.30 -27.50
CA MET A 206 -19.27 -24.30 -27.65
C MET A 206 -18.54 -24.08 -26.33
N ILE A 207 -17.21 -23.95 -26.41
CA ILE A 207 -16.38 -23.47 -25.32
C ILE A 207 -16.55 -21.95 -25.28
N SER A 208 -17.27 -21.45 -24.28
CA SER A 208 -17.39 -20.00 -24.07
C SER A 208 -16.12 -19.52 -23.37
N THR A 209 -15.27 -18.78 -24.08
CA THR A 209 -14.07 -18.17 -23.50
C THR A 209 -14.47 -16.91 -22.72
N GLY A 210 -14.92 -17.12 -21.50
CA GLY A 210 -14.98 -16.11 -20.44
C GLY A 210 -16.17 -15.14 -20.50
N SER A 211 -16.73 -14.87 -19.32
CA SER A 211 -17.60 -13.71 -19.13
C SER A 211 -16.75 -12.45 -19.19
N ASP A 212 -17.32 -11.34 -19.65
CA ASP A 212 -16.57 -10.08 -19.62
C ASP A 212 -16.18 -9.71 -18.17
N PRO A 213 -15.00 -9.12 -17.96
CA PRO A 213 -14.55 -8.74 -16.64
C PRO A 213 -15.51 -7.74 -16.00
N GLU A 214 -15.81 -7.93 -14.72
CA GLU A 214 -16.66 -7.02 -13.95
C GLU A 214 -15.91 -6.51 -12.71
N LEU A 215 -16.19 -5.26 -12.32
CA LEU A 215 -15.69 -4.66 -11.08
C LEU A 215 -16.88 -4.32 -10.19
N GLU A 216 -16.89 -4.83 -8.98
CA GLU A 216 -17.87 -4.52 -7.95
C GLU A 216 -17.18 -3.82 -6.77
N VAL A 217 -17.81 -2.77 -6.23
CA VAL A 217 -17.40 -2.12 -4.99
C VAL A 217 -18.58 -2.14 -4.02
N GLN A 218 -18.33 -2.60 -2.79
CA GLN A 218 -19.29 -2.58 -1.70
C GLN A 218 -18.76 -1.73 -0.54
N VAL A 219 -19.65 -1.04 0.16
CA VAL A 219 -19.37 -0.33 1.42
C VAL A 219 -20.28 -0.90 2.50
N ASP A 220 -19.70 -1.40 3.60
CA ASP A 220 -20.41 -2.07 4.71
C ASP A 220 -21.36 -3.18 4.22
N GLY A 221 -20.91 -3.97 3.24
CA GLY A 221 -21.68 -5.05 2.62
C GLY A 221 -22.77 -4.60 1.64
N LYS A 222 -22.90 -3.29 1.37
CA LYS A 222 -23.83 -2.75 0.37
C LYS A 222 -23.11 -2.42 -0.92
N GLN A 223 -23.53 -2.99 -2.03
CA GLN A 223 -23.00 -2.67 -3.35
C GLN A 223 -23.23 -1.20 -3.70
N VAL A 224 -22.15 -0.45 -3.97
CA VAL A 224 -22.18 0.98 -4.33
C VAL A 224 -21.73 1.23 -5.77
N LEU A 225 -20.98 0.32 -6.38
CA LEU A 225 -20.53 0.39 -7.76
C LEU A 225 -20.52 -1.01 -8.36
N HIS A 226 -21.02 -1.16 -9.58
CA HIS A 226 -20.86 -2.37 -10.37
C HIS A 226 -20.66 -1.98 -11.82
N VAL A 227 -19.46 -2.21 -12.33
CA VAL A 227 -19.08 -1.98 -13.72
C VAL A 227 -19.05 -3.32 -14.42
N LYS A 228 -20.01 -3.52 -15.34
CA LYS A 228 -20.06 -4.68 -16.21
C LYS A 228 -19.26 -4.43 -17.49
N HIS A 229 -18.75 -5.50 -18.07
CA HIS A 229 -18.02 -5.47 -19.35
C HIS A 229 -16.84 -4.48 -19.35
N LEU A 230 -15.98 -4.58 -18.33
CA LEU A 230 -14.90 -3.67 -18.04
C LEU A 230 -13.79 -3.73 -19.11
N GLN A 231 -13.84 -2.81 -20.08
CA GLN A 231 -12.80 -2.65 -21.09
C GLN A 231 -11.85 -1.51 -20.71
N TRP A 232 -10.69 -1.85 -20.14
CA TRP A 232 -9.64 -0.86 -19.85
C TRP A 232 -8.97 -0.40 -21.14
N LYS A 233 -9.12 0.87 -21.49
CA LYS A 233 -8.33 1.53 -22.54
C LYS A 233 -7.35 2.49 -21.89
N PHE A 234 -6.13 2.03 -21.65
CA PHE A 234 -5.05 2.90 -21.20
C PHE A 234 -4.60 3.77 -22.38
N ARG A 235 -4.80 5.09 -22.26
CA ARG A 235 -4.15 6.06 -23.14
C ARG A 235 -2.86 6.49 -22.46
N VAL A 236 -1.72 6.16 -23.07
CA VAL A 236 -0.42 6.62 -22.58
C VAL A 236 -0.37 8.14 -22.79
N GLY A 237 -0.14 8.88 -21.70
CA GLY A 237 -0.06 10.33 -21.69
C GLY A 237 -1.25 10.97 -20.98
N LYS A 238 -0.99 11.48 -19.77
CA LYS A 238 -1.92 12.17 -18.85
C LYS A 238 -3.14 11.35 -18.42
N ILE A 239 -3.15 10.94 -17.15
CA ILE A 239 -4.35 10.46 -16.46
C ILE A 239 -5.25 11.68 -16.22
N GLU A 240 -5.94 12.13 -17.25
CA GLU A 240 -7.05 13.06 -17.13
C GLU A 240 -8.26 12.50 -17.89
N LYS A 241 -9.39 12.56 -17.18
CA LYS A 241 -10.77 12.31 -17.61
C LYS A 241 -11.23 10.85 -17.71
N ALA A 242 -11.66 10.33 -16.56
CA ALA A 242 -12.89 9.54 -16.48
C ALA A 242 -13.79 10.17 -15.39
N LEU A 243 -14.26 11.40 -15.60
CA LEU A 243 -15.05 12.12 -14.59
C LEU A 243 -16.37 12.74 -15.09
N GLU A 244 -16.74 12.62 -16.36
CA GLU A 244 -17.84 13.46 -16.87
C GLU A 244 -19.27 12.93 -16.65
N ASN A 245 -19.50 11.74 -16.06
CA ASN A 245 -20.87 11.20 -15.94
C ASN A 245 -21.26 10.54 -14.59
N LEU A 246 -20.54 10.77 -13.49
CA LEU A 246 -20.95 10.23 -12.18
C LEU A 246 -21.39 11.35 -11.23
N ASN A 247 -22.69 11.36 -10.88
CA ASN A 247 -23.25 12.27 -9.88
C ASN A 247 -23.31 11.61 -8.50
N GLY A 248 -22.93 12.34 -7.46
CA GLY A 248 -23.15 11.98 -6.05
C GLY A 248 -22.01 11.16 -5.40
N PRO A 249 -22.30 10.37 -4.34
CA PRO A 249 -21.29 9.69 -3.51
C PRO A 249 -20.35 8.73 -4.29
N SER A 250 -20.72 8.37 -5.51
CA SER A 250 -19.91 7.63 -6.49
C SER A 250 -18.61 8.35 -6.89
N GLN A 251 -18.55 9.68 -6.78
CA GLN A 251 -17.35 10.45 -7.12
C GLN A 251 -16.25 10.30 -6.06
N HIS A 252 -16.61 10.16 -4.78
CA HIS A 252 -15.67 9.87 -3.69
C HIS A 252 -15.16 8.43 -3.75
N ALA A 253 -16.01 7.47 -4.13
CA ALA A 253 -15.61 6.08 -4.32
C ALA A 253 -14.64 5.91 -5.50
N CYS A 254 -14.76 6.73 -6.55
CA CYS A 254 -13.87 6.66 -7.71
C CYS A 254 -12.48 7.27 -7.44
N ASN A 255 -12.38 8.30 -6.59
CA ASN A 255 -11.08 8.84 -6.15
C ASN A 255 -10.25 7.79 -5.39
N ILE A 256 -10.90 6.81 -4.74
CA ILE A 256 -10.22 5.70 -4.05
C ILE A 256 -9.54 4.73 -5.05
N LEU A 257 -9.97 4.69 -6.31
CA LEU A 257 -9.43 3.79 -7.33
C LEU A 257 -8.30 4.40 -8.19
N VAL A 258 -8.10 5.72 -8.16
CA VAL A 258 -7.20 6.44 -9.09
C VAL A 258 -5.95 7.04 -8.41
N THR A 259 -5.88 7.06 -7.07
CA THR A 259 -4.67 7.49 -6.31
C THR A 259 -3.86 6.33 -5.75
#